data_AF-A0A519W8P8-F1
#
_entry.id   AF-A0A519W8P8-F1
#
_cell.length_a   1.000
_cell.length_b   1.000
_cell.length_c   1.000
_cell.angle_alpha   90.00
_cell.angle_beta   90.00
_cell.angle_gamma   90.00
#
_symmetry.space_group_name_H-M   'P 1'
#
loop_
_entity.id
_entity.type
_entity.pdbx_description
1 polymer ?
#
loop_
_entity_poly.entity_id
_entity_poly.type
_entity_poly.pdbx_seq_one_letter_code
_entity_poly.pdbx_strand_id
1 'polypeptide(L)' 'MFKKFIEKPVLSTVISIIIVILGILGLITLPVSQYPEIAPPTVQVSASYQGANADVVMNSVVVPLEEQINGVE' A
#
# COMPACT_ATOMS: atom_id res chain seq x y z
N MET A 1 -26.15 -13.09 -29.36
CA MET A 1 -24.94 -12.32 -28.97
C MET A 1 -23.95 -12.22 -30.14
N PHE A 2 -23.40 -13.33 -30.65
CA PHE A 2 -22.41 -13.32 -31.74
C PHE A 2 -22.90 -12.76 -33.09
N LYS A 3 -24.17 -13.01 -33.48
CA LYS A 3 -24.74 -12.44 -34.73
C LYS A 3 -24.62 -10.91 -34.82
N LYS A 4 -24.77 -10.19 -33.70
CA LYS A 4 -24.74 -8.73 -33.65
C LYS A 4 -23.33 -8.16 -33.87
N PHE A 5 -22.30 -8.89 -33.48
CA PHE A 5 -20.89 -8.55 -33.74
C PHE A 5 -20.48 -8.88 -35.18
N ILE A 6 -21.05 -9.93 -35.77
CA ILE A 6 -20.83 -10.32 -37.17
C ILE A 6 -21.53 -9.35 -38.14
N GLU A 7 -22.77 -8.95 -37.84
CA GLU A 7 -23.55 -8.01 -38.67
C GLU A 7 -23.05 -6.56 -38.58
N LYS A 8 -22.36 -6.18 -37.49
CA LYS A 8 -21.80 -4.83 -37.30
C LYS A 8 -20.28 -4.88 -37.03
N PRO A 9 -19.46 -5.13 -38.06
CA PRO A 9 -18.01 -5.30 -37.91
C PRO A 9 -17.32 -4.06 -37.32
N VAL A 10 -17.78 -2.86 -37.65
CA VAL A 10 -17.23 -1.59 -37.11
C VAL A 10 -17.37 -1.53 -35.59
N LEU A 11 -18.50 -1.95 -35.03
CA LEU A 11 -18.76 -1.94 -33.58
C LEU A 11 -17.82 -2.92 -32.85
N SER A 12 -17.56 -4.07 -33.44
CA SER A 12 -16.64 -5.08 -32.92
C SER A 12 -15.20 -4.56 -32.87
N THR A 13 -14.74 -3.89 -33.93
CA THR A 13 -13.40 -3.30 -34.01
C THR A 13 -13.22 -2.18 -32.98
N VAL A 14 -14.22 -1.32 -32.79
CA VAL A 14 -14.15 -0.24 -31.79
C VAL A 14 -14.01 -0.81 -30.37
N ILE A 15 -14.78 -1.84 -30.03
CA ILE A 15 -14.69 -2.50 -28.71
C ILE A 15 -13.31 -3.14 -28.53
N SER A 16 -12.76 -3.79 -29.56
CA SER A 16 -11.40 -4.35 -29.51
C SER A 16 -10.35 -3.27 -29.26
N ILE A 17 -10.45 -2.13 -29.93
CA ILE A 17 -9.52 -1.00 -29.75
C ILE A 17 -9.64 -0.43 -28.33
N ILE A 18 -10.85 -0.29 -27.79
CA ILE A 18 -11.07 0.17 -26.41
C ILE A 18 -10.40 -0.78 -25.40
N ILE A 19 -10.52 -2.09 -25.59
CA ILE A 19 -9.89 -3.08 -24.71
C ILE A 19 -8.37 -2.95 -24.74
N VAL A 20 -7.77 -2.76 -25.92
CA VAL A 20 -6.31 -2.57 -26.06
C VAL A 20 -5.86 -1.28 -25.38
N ILE A 21 -6.58 -0.17 -25.59
CA ILE A 21 -6.24 1.12 -24.98
C ILE A 21 -6.32 1.04 -23.45
N LEU A 22 -7.40 0.45 -22.91
CA LEU A 22 -7.55 0.26 -21.47
C LEU A 22 -6.47 -0.67 -20.89
N GLY A 23 -6.09 -1.72 -21.63
CA GLY A 23 -4.99 -2.60 -21.25
C GLY A 23 -3.65 -1.89 -21.17
N ILE A 24 -3.31 -1.07 -22.18
CA ILE A 24 -2.08 -0.27 -22.19
C ILE A 24 -2.06 0.74 -21.04
N LEU A 25 -3.17 1.43 -20.80
CA LEU A 25 -3.28 2.36 -19.68
C LEU A 25 -3.09 1.63 -18.34
N GLY A 26 -3.68 0.46 -18.17
CA GLY A 26 -3.52 -0.37 -16.98
C GLY A 26 -2.08 -0.80 -16.74
N LEU A 27 -1.33 -1.13 -17.79
CA LEU A 27 0.09 -1.49 -17.67
C LEU A 27 0.97 -0.34 -17.18
N ILE A 28 0.64 0.89 -17.55
CA ILE A 28 1.42 2.08 -17.16
C ILE A 28 1.05 2.54 -15.75
N THR A 29 -0.20 2.36 -15.33
CA THR A 29 -0.69 2.83 -14.03
C THR A 29 -0.49 1.83 -12.89
N LEU A 30 -0.33 0.54 -13.19
CA LEU A 30 -0.14 -0.46 -12.14
C LEU A 30 1.28 -0.37 -11.54
N PRO A 31 1.40 -0.20 -10.22
CA PRO A 31 2.68 -0.27 -9.56
C PRO A 31 3.24 -1.69 -9.68
N VAL A 32 4.50 -1.80 -10.08
CA VAL A 32 5.22 -3.07 -10.17
C VAL A 32 6.03 -3.24 -8.88
N SER A 33 5.70 -4.26 -8.09
CA SER A 33 6.48 -4.67 -6.91
C SER A 33 7.03 -6.09 -7.12
N GLN A 34 8.23 -6.37 -6.61
CA GLN A 34 8.86 -7.71 -6.71
C GLN A 34 8.21 -8.72 -5.77
N TYR A 35 7.74 -8.25 -4.62
CA TYR A 35 7.02 -9.02 -3.64
C TYR A 35 5.84 -8.18 -3.13
N PRO A 36 4.71 -8.81 -2.77
CA PRO A 36 3.65 -8.11 -2.06
C PRO A 36 4.16 -7.63 -0.70
N GLU A 37 3.62 -6.50 -0.20
CA GLU A 37 3.87 -6.07 1.17
C GLU A 37 3.25 -7.07 2.14
N ILE A 38 4.09 -7.96 2.66
CA ILE A 38 3.78 -8.91 3.73
C ILE A 38 4.28 -8.44 5.10
N ALA A 39 4.95 -7.28 5.15
CA ALA A 39 5.51 -6.75 6.37
C ALA A 39 4.37 -6.26 7.28
N PRO A 40 4.31 -6.71 8.54
CA PRO A 40 3.37 -6.13 9.49
C PRO A 40 3.70 -4.63 9.69
N PRO A 41 2.70 -3.76 9.87
CA PRO A 41 2.95 -2.36 10.16
C PRO A 41 3.66 -2.25 11.52
N THR A 42 4.90 -1.78 11.52
CA THR A 42 5.68 -1.54 12.74
C THR A 42 5.71 -0.05 13.04
N VAL A 43 5.27 0.35 14.23
CA VAL A 43 5.43 1.73 14.71
C VAL A 43 6.75 1.81 15.47
N GLN A 44 7.65 2.69 15.01
CA GLN A 44 8.92 2.95 15.69
C GLN A 44 8.86 4.30 16.40
N VAL A 45 9.14 4.30 17.71
CA VAL A 45 9.15 5.53 18.51
C VAL A 45 10.56 5.76 19.04
N SER A 46 11.08 6.95 18.77
CA SER A 46 12.43 7.37 19.16
C SER A 46 12.34 8.51 20.17
N ALA A 47 12.97 8.35 21.33
CA ALA A 47 13.09 9.38 22.34
C ALA A 47 14.56 9.52 22.74
N SER A 48 14.98 10.75 23.04
CA SER A 48 16.34 11.06 23.46
C SER A 48 16.30 11.78 24.81
N TYR A 49 17.08 11.29 25.77
CA TYR A 49 17.24 11.92 27.07
C TYR A 49 18.73 12.08 27.40
N GLN A 50 19.26 13.28 27.15
CA GLN A 50 20.70 13.57 27.29
C GLN A 50 21.11 13.67 28.76
N GLY A 51 22.27 13.09 29.08
CA GLY A 51 22.82 13.11 30.45
C GLY A 51 22.23 12.07 31.39
N ALA A 52 21.30 11.24 30.93
CA ALA A 52 20.71 10.15 31.70
C ALA A 52 21.42 8.82 31.44
N ASN A 53 21.50 7.99 32.48
CA ASN A 53 22.01 6.64 32.38
C ASN A 53 20.95 5.70 31.79
N ALA A 54 21.33 4.54 31.25
CA ALA A 54 20.42 3.63 30.55
C ALA A 54 19.19 3.25 31.41
N ASP A 55 19.41 2.95 32.70
CA ASP A 55 18.34 2.65 33.65
C ASP A 55 17.36 3.80 33.88
N VAL A 56 17.85 5.05 33.84
CA VAL A 56 17.01 6.24 34.03
C VAL A 56 16.15 6.48 32.79
N VAL A 57 16.73 6.32 31.58
CA VAL A 57 15.97 6.45 30.33
C VAL A 57 14.89 5.38 30.24
N MET A 58 15.20 4.14 30.62
CA MET A 58 14.23 3.04 30.64
C MET A 58 13.02 3.39 31.52
N ASN A 59 13.27 3.72 32.79
CA ASN A 59 12.19 3.90 33.77
C ASN A 59 11.40 5.21 33.58
N SER A 60 12.06 6.29 33.11
CA SER A 60 11.42 7.61 33.02
C SER A 60 10.87 7.94 31.64
N VAL A 61 11.32 7.26 30.58
CA VAL A 61 10.91 7.56 29.20
C VAL A 61 10.32 6.34 28.52
N VAL A 62 10.96 5.18 28.56
CA VAL A 62 10.49 3.99 27.83
C VAL A 62 9.21 3.41 28.44
N VAL A 63 9.22 3.12 29.74
CA VAL A 63 8.07 2.53 30.46
C VAL A 63 6.78 3.35 30.33
N PRO A 64 6.77 4.67 30.60
CA PRO A 64 5.53 5.45 30.44
C PRO A 64 5.10 5.55 28.97
N LEU A 65 6.05 5.55 28.03
CA LEU A 65 5.75 5.62 26.61
C LEU A 65 5.12 4.31 26.09
N GLU A 66 5.59 3.16 26.57
CA GLU A 66 4.96 1.85 26.29
C GLU A 66 3.53 1.78 26.85
N GLU A 67 3.30 2.25 28.08
CA GLU A 67 1.97 2.22 28.71
C GLU A 67 0.95 3.10 27.95
N GLN A 68 1.39 4.29 27.50
CA GLN A 68 0.54 5.19 26.72
C GLN A 68 0.27 4.68 25.31
N ILE A 69 1.25 4.01 24.67
CA ILE A 69 1.09 3.44 23.32
C ILE A 69 0.23 2.17 23.35
N ASN A 70 0.32 1.36 24.40
CA ASN A 70 -0.51 0.17 24.58
C ASN A 70 -1.95 0.53 25.01
N GLY A 71 -2.20 1.76 25.46
CA GLY A 71 -3.54 2.27 25.77
C GLY A 71 -4.35 2.73 24.56
N VAL A 72 -3.76 2.73 23.36
CA VAL A 72 -4.42 3.11 22.10
C VAL A 72 -4.63 1.85 21.24
N GLU A 73 -5.70 1.11 21.54
CA GLU A 73 -6.34 0.17 20.60
C GLU A 73 -7.46 0.89 19.81
#